data_AF-L1Q2G3-F1
#
_entry.id   AF-L1Q2G3-F1
#
_cell.length_a   1.000
_cell.length_b   1.000
_cell.length_c   1.000
_cell.angle_alpha   90.00
_cell.angle_beta   90.00
_cell.angle_gamma   90.00
#
_symmetry.space_group_name_H-M   'P 1'
#
loop_
_entity.id
_entity.type
_entity.pdbx_description
1 polymer ?
#
loop_
_entity_poly.entity_id
_entity_poly.type
_entity_poly.pdbx_seq_one_letter_code
_entity_poly.pdbx_strand_id
1 'polypeptide(L)'
;MRKSIFTLFLGCICIISILGGCSKVNKVSMTGRYLKSTSDTHLIIDENNSPIVMGNSSKKDSIFEGLQTGDKIEIICNSEIRETYPAGTDIYSCKLIERGTIEDIPKETLKSLEEMEWTFDFSEIDN
;
A
#
# COMPACT_ATOMS: atom_id res chain seq x y z
N MET A 1 -20.06 -9.27 67.52
CA MET A 1 -18.76 -9.39 66.81
C MET A 1 -18.80 -10.62 65.92
N ARG A 2 -18.91 -10.42 64.59
CA ARG A 2 -18.74 -11.49 63.59
C ARG A 2 -17.83 -10.91 62.51
N LYS A 3 -16.59 -11.38 62.49
CA LYS A 3 -15.51 -10.83 61.65
C LYS A 3 -15.64 -11.34 60.21
N SER A 4 -15.52 -10.41 59.27
CA SER A 4 -14.79 -10.55 58.00
C SER A 4 -15.24 -11.62 57.01
N ILE A 5 -16.15 -11.26 56.10
CA ILE A 5 -16.32 -11.95 54.79
C ILE A 5 -16.35 -10.94 53.61
N PHE A 6 -16.18 -9.64 53.87
CA PHE A 6 -16.32 -8.59 52.83
C PHE A 6 -15.01 -8.26 52.08
N THR A 7 -14.22 -9.27 51.73
CA THR A 7 -12.96 -9.05 50.99
C THR A 7 -12.69 -10.16 49.98
N LEU A 8 -13.62 -10.39 49.05
CA LEU A 8 -13.34 -11.27 47.90
C LEU A 8 -14.05 -10.84 46.60
N PHE A 9 -14.29 -9.54 46.41
CA PHE A 9 -14.86 -9.00 45.16
C PHE A 9 -14.05 -7.86 44.54
N LEU A 10 -12.79 -7.71 44.92
CA LEU A 10 -11.91 -6.65 44.39
C LEU A 10 -10.69 -7.18 43.62
N GLY A 11 -10.63 -8.49 43.35
CA GLY A 11 -9.42 -9.15 42.86
C GLY A 11 -9.50 -9.83 41.50
N CYS A 12 -10.61 -9.72 40.75
CA CYS A 12 -10.78 -10.44 39.48
C CYS A 12 -11.03 -9.56 38.24
N ILE A 13 -10.94 -8.23 38.36
CA ILE A 13 -11.15 -7.30 37.21
C ILE A 13 -9.88 -7.04 36.39
N CYS A 14 -8.72 -7.56 36.80
CA CYS A 14 -7.44 -7.27 36.13
C CYS A 14 -7.01 -8.30 35.06
N ILE A 15 -7.92 -9.08 34.47
CA ILE A 15 -7.55 -10.11 33.47
C ILE A 15 -7.83 -9.66 32.01
N ILE A 16 -8.44 -8.49 31.80
CA ILE A 16 -8.50 -7.90 30.44
C ILE A 16 -7.24 -7.06 30.22
N SER A 17 -6.07 -7.70 30.37
CA SER A 17 -4.81 -7.18 29.86
C SER A 17 -4.89 -7.31 28.34
N ILE A 18 -5.41 -6.26 27.74
CA ILE A 18 -5.34 -5.88 26.34
C ILE A 18 -4.06 -6.50 25.73
N LEU A 19 -4.23 -7.64 25.07
CA LEU A 19 -3.24 -8.20 24.14
C LEU A 19 -3.26 -7.29 22.91
N GLY A 20 -2.77 -6.07 23.09
CA GLY A 20 -2.36 -5.20 22.02
C GLY A 20 -1.15 -5.85 21.37
N GLY A 21 -1.41 -6.77 20.45
CA GLY A 21 -0.38 -7.28 19.56
C GLY A 21 0.14 -6.11 18.76
N CYS A 22 1.25 -5.51 19.19
CA CYS A 22 2.10 -4.73 18.30
C CYS A 22 2.73 -5.72 17.33
N SER A 23 1.97 -6.13 16.31
CA SER A 23 2.54 -6.83 15.15
C SER A 23 3.61 -5.90 14.58
N LYS A 24 4.88 -6.29 14.72
CA LYS A 24 5.97 -5.60 14.06
C LYS A 24 5.78 -5.82 12.57
N VAL A 25 5.27 -4.79 11.89
CA VAL A 25 5.12 -4.82 10.44
C VAL A 25 6.53 -4.81 9.84
N ASN A 26 6.93 -5.92 9.22
CA ASN A 26 8.20 -6.00 8.51
C ASN A 26 8.08 -5.18 7.23
N LYS A 27 9.08 -4.35 6.96
CA LYS A 27 9.12 -3.51 5.77
C LYS A 27 10.12 -4.08 4.77
N VAL A 28 9.76 -4.04 3.49
CA VAL A 28 10.58 -4.55 2.38
C VAL A 28 10.69 -3.49 1.29
N SER A 29 11.72 -3.61 0.44
CA SER A 29 11.85 -2.80 -0.78
C SER A 29 11.27 -3.55 -1.98
N MET A 30 10.61 -2.82 -2.86
CA MET A 30 10.07 -3.32 -4.13
C MET A 30 10.33 -2.30 -5.22
N THR A 31 10.69 -2.76 -6.41
CA THR A 31 10.84 -1.92 -7.61
C THR A 31 9.80 -2.32 -8.65
N GLY A 32 9.37 -1.35 -9.45
CA GLY A 32 8.39 -1.57 -10.51
C GLY A 32 8.13 -0.31 -11.31
N ARG A 33 7.15 -0.39 -12.21
CA ARG A 33 6.71 0.75 -13.02
C ARG A 33 5.51 1.42 -12.38
N TYR A 34 5.58 2.73 -12.23
CA TYR A 34 4.50 3.53 -11.68
C TYR A 34 3.37 3.68 -12.71
N LEU A 35 2.13 3.56 -12.25
CA LEU A 35 0.93 3.75 -13.05
C LEU A 35 -0.08 4.57 -12.26
N LYS A 36 -0.56 5.66 -12.86
CA LYS A 36 -1.58 6.54 -12.27
C LYS A 36 -2.91 6.37 -12.97
N SER A 37 -3.95 6.03 -12.22
CA SER A 37 -5.34 6.00 -12.73
C SER A 37 -5.95 7.41 -12.79
N THR A 38 -7.02 7.56 -13.58
CA THR A 38 -7.81 8.82 -13.65
C THR A 38 -8.48 9.18 -12.33
N SER A 39 -8.74 8.19 -11.46
CA SER A 39 -9.29 8.37 -10.12
C SER A 39 -8.24 8.72 -9.07
N ASP A 40 -7.05 9.18 -9.50
CA ASP A 40 -5.91 9.53 -8.64
C ASP A 40 -5.44 8.38 -7.75
N THR A 41 -5.72 7.13 -8.14
CA THR A 41 -5.17 5.95 -7.48
C THR A 41 -3.82 5.60 -8.07
N HIS A 42 -2.86 5.32 -7.19
CA HIS A 42 -1.45 5.09 -7.51
C HIS A 42 -1.15 3.59 -7.48
N LEU A 43 -0.56 3.07 -8.55
CA LEU A 43 -0.19 1.66 -8.66
C LEU A 43 1.30 1.51 -8.97
N ILE A 44 1.86 0.38 -8.54
CA ILE A 44 3.13 -0.14 -9.01
C ILE A 44 2.87 -1.44 -9.77
N ILE A 45 3.46 -1.57 -10.95
CA ILE A 45 3.52 -2.81 -11.72
C ILE A 45 4.85 -3.46 -11.39
N ASP A 46 4.79 -4.57 -10.64
CA ASP A 46 6.00 -5.25 -10.17
C ASP A 46 6.76 -5.98 -11.31
N GLU A 47 7.86 -6.63 -10.96
CA GLU A 47 8.68 -7.39 -11.93
C GLU A 47 7.95 -8.57 -12.58
N ASN A 48 6.85 -9.04 -11.99
CA ASN A 48 6.00 -10.10 -12.51
C ASN A 48 4.82 -9.53 -13.31
N ASN A 49 4.85 -8.24 -13.64
CA ASN A 49 3.79 -7.51 -14.33
C ASN A 49 2.45 -7.46 -13.54
N SER A 50 2.51 -7.68 -12.22
CA SER A 50 1.35 -7.68 -11.35
C SER A 50 1.05 -6.27 -10.84
N PRO A 51 -0.19 -5.76 -11.02
CA PRO A 51 -0.57 -4.45 -10.53
C PRO A 51 -0.87 -4.48 -9.04
N ILE A 52 -0.27 -3.54 -8.29
CA ILE A 52 -0.45 -3.39 -6.85
C ILE A 52 -0.82 -1.92 -6.56
N VAL A 53 -1.99 -1.71 -5.96
CA VAL A 53 -2.44 -0.41 -5.45
C VAL A 53 -1.60 -0.01 -4.23
N MET A 54 -1.10 1.21 -4.26
CA MET A 54 -0.27 1.79 -3.19
C MET A 54 -1.10 2.75 -2.33
N GLY A 55 -1.36 2.36 -1.08
CA GLY A 55 -1.88 3.24 -0.04
C GLY A 55 -0.76 4.07 0.59
N ASN A 56 -0.99 5.37 0.79
CA ASN A 56 -0.03 6.22 1.47
C ASN A 56 -0.15 6.08 3.00
N SER A 57 0.73 5.27 3.60
CA SER A 57 0.89 5.15 5.06
C SER A 57 2.15 5.89 5.55
N SER A 58 2.68 6.79 4.72
CA SER A 58 3.71 7.74 5.12
C SER A 58 3.10 8.93 5.86
N LYS A 59 3.96 9.82 6.40
CA LYS A 59 3.52 11.11 6.98
C LYS A 59 3.61 12.26 5.96
N LYS A 60 3.66 11.95 4.65
CA LYS A 60 3.88 12.92 3.58
C LYS A 60 2.82 12.73 2.50
N ASP A 61 1.96 13.73 2.32
CA ASP A 61 0.91 13.68 1.29
C ASP A 61 1.50 13.71 -0.13
N SER A 62 2.66 14.37 -0.30
CA SER A 62 3.37 14.49 -1.57
C SER A 62 4.27 13.30 -1.94
N ILE A 63 4.04 12.12 -1.37
CA ILE A 63 4.90 10.94 -1.62
C ILE A 63 4.97 10.53 -3.11
N PHE A 64 3.95 10.88 -3.90
CA PHE A 64 3.87 10.60 -5.33
C PHE A 64 4.10 11.83 -6.22
N GLU A 65 4.41 12.99 -5.64
CA GLU A 65 4.53 14.25 -6.40
C GLU A 65 5.64 14.15 -7.46
N GLY A 66 5.34 14.59 -8.69
CA GLY A 66 6.28 14.64 -9.80
C GLY A 66 6.55 13.29 -10.49
N LEU A 67 5.88 12.21 -10.10
CA LEU A 67 5.90 10.93 -10.80
C LEU A 67 4.95 10.94 -12.01
N GLN A 68 5.34 10.25 -13.07
CA GLN A 68 4.57 10.08 -14.29
C GLN A 68 4.41 8.60 -14.64
N THR A 69 3.28 8.22 -15.22
CA THR A 69 3.02 6.84 -15.65
C THR A 69 4.17 6.33 -16.52
N GLY A 70 4.73 5.16 -16.17
CA GLY A 70 5.92 4.58 -16.80
C GLY A 70 7.20 4.74 -16.01
N ASP A 71 7.27 5.72 -15.10
CA ASP A 71 8.44 5.92 -14.24
C ASP A 71 8.82 4.63 -13.49
N LYS A 72 10.12 4.32 -13.47
CA LYS A 72 10.63 3.25 -12.61
C LYS A 72 10.79 3.79 -11.21
N ILE A 73 10.13 3.15 -10.24
CA ILE A 73 10.13 3.57 -8.84
C ILE A 73 10.60 2.45 -7.92
N GLU A 74 11.19 2.84 -6.80
CA GLU A 74 11.44 1.98 -5.64
C GLU A 74 10.52 2.42 -4.50
N ILE A 75 9.82 1.48 -3.89
CA ILE A 75 8.96 1.71 -2.73
C ILE A 75 9.44 0.92 -1.52
N ILE A 76 9.16 1.45 -0.33
CA ILE A 76 9.23 0.68 0.91
C ILE A 76 7.81 0.42 1.37
N CYS A 77 7.41 -0.84 1.46
CA CYS A 77 6.05 -1.25 1.81
C CYS A 77 6.04 -2.34 2.88
N ASN A 78 4.85 -2.75 3.30
CA ASN A 78 4.69 -3.94 4.15
C ASN A 78 5.20 -5.19 3.41
N SER A 79 5.76 -6.15 4.15
CA SER A 79 6.11 -7.47 3.61
C SER A 79 4.90 -8.28 3.18
N GLU A 80 3.75 -8.02 3.80
CA GLU A 80 2.47 -8.63 3.45
C GLU A 80 1.74 -7.73 2.45
N ILE A 81 1.27 -8.33 1.36
CA ILE A 81 0.47 -7.68 0.33
C ILE A 81 -0.95 -8.23 0.47
N ARG A 82 -1.96 -7.37 0.33
CA ARG A 82 -3.37 -7.76 0.30
C ARG A 82 -3.65 -8.53 -0.99
N GLU A 83 -4.13 -9.76 -0.83
CA GLU A 83 -4.45 -10.69 -1.91
C GLU A 83 -5.81 -10.37 -2.57
N THR A 84 -5.94 -9.16 -3.11
CA THR A 84 -7.03 -8.74 -4.01
C THR A 84 -6.52 -8.62 -5.44
N TYR A 85 -7.41 -8.32 -6.40
CA TYR A 85 -6.99 -7.90 -7.74
C TYR A 85 -7.62 -6.54 -8.14
N PRO A 86 -6.81 -5.50 -8.40
CA PRO A 86 -5.37 -5.45 -8.17
C PRO A 86 -5.00 -5.73 -6.71
N ALA A 87 -3.78 -6.21 -6.48
CA ALA A 87 -3.27 -6.42 -5.13
C ALA A 87 -3.13 -5.06 -4.42
N GLY A 88 -2.95 -5.04 -3.10
CA GLY A 88 -2.86 -3.78 -2.36
C GLY A 88 -1.77 -3.80 -1.29
N THR A 89 -1.05 -2.70 -1.14
CA THR A 89 -0.09 -2.53 -0.06
C THR A 89 -0.07 -1.10 0.45
N ASP A 90 0.42 -0.92 1.67
CA ASP A 90 0.70 0.38 2.25
C ASP A 90 2.19 0.70 2.07
N ILE A 91 2.48 1.89 1.57
CA ILE A 91 3.84 2.36 1.35
C ILE A 91 4.24 3.43 2.36
N TYR A 92 5.54 3.47 2.66
CA TYR A 92 6.16 4.42 3.58
C TYR A 92 7.15 5.36 2.89
N SER A 93 7.63 4.98 1.71
CA SER A 93 8.43 5.83 0.83
C SER A 93 8.24 5.41 -0.62
N CYS A 94 8.39 6.37 -1.52
CA CYS A 94 8.47 6.17 -2.96
C CYS A 94 9.62 7.01 -3.49
N LYS A 95 10.45 6.42 -4.36
CA LYS A 95 11.62 7.07 -4.94
C LYS A 95 11.63 6.81 -6.44
N LEU A 96 11.72 7.87 -7.23
CA LEU A 96 12.02 7.78 -8.66
C LEU A 96 13.43 7.23 -8.87
N ILE A 97 13.55 6.17 -9.66
CA ILE A 97 14.83 5.61 -10.10
C ILE A 97 15.16 6.11 -11.51
N GLU A 98 14.20 6.04 -12.42
CA GLU A 98 14.39 6.31 -13.84
C GLU A 98 13.07 6.81 -14.44
N ARG A 99 13.15 7.81 -15.33
CA ARG A 99 11.97 8.26 -16.07
C ARG A 99 11.52 7.20 -17.06
N GLY A 100 10.22 7.08 -17.25
CA GLY A 100 9.67 6.17 -18.25
C GLY A 100 8.41 6.73 -18.90
N THR A 101 7.79 5.91 -19.73
CA THR A 101 6.57 6.25 -20.46
C THR A 101 5.56 5.12 -20.38
N ILE A 102 4.35 5.34 -20.89
CA ILE A 102 3.34 4.28 -20.96
C ILE A 102 3.81 3.03 -21.72
N GLU A 103 4.74 3.18 -22.67
CA GLU A 103 5.30 2.06 -23.43
C GLU A 103 6.13 1.11 -22.56
N ASP A 104 6.59 1.56 -21.40
CA ASP A 104 7.28 0.74 -20.40
C ASP A 104 6.33 -0.12 -19.56
N ILE A 105 5.02 0.09 -19.67
CA ILE A 105 4.00 -0.71 -18.98
C ILE A 105 3.60 -1.89 -19.87
N PRO A 106 3.58 -3.13 -19.34
CA PRO A 106 3.10 -4.29 -20.08
C PRO A 106 1.66 -4.11 -20.57
N LYS A 107 1.47 -4.24 -21.89
CA LYS A 107 0.15 -4.04 -22.54
C LYS A 107 -0.94 -4.98 -21.99
N GLU A 108 -0.58 -6.23 -21.69
CA GLU A 108 -1.53 -7.20 -21.12
C GLU A 108 -1.99 -6.79 -19.71
N THR A 109 -1.11 -6.17 -18.92
CA THR A 109 -1.49 -5.65 -17.59
C THR A 109 -2.47 -4.49 -17.72
N LEU A 110 -2.21 -3.54 -18.64
CA LEU A 110 -3.15 -2.44 -18.91
C LEU A 110 -4.51 -2.96 -19.36
N LYS A 111 -4.52 -3.89 -20.33
CA LYS A 111 -5.74 -4.49 -20.85
C LYS A 111 -6.55 -5.19 -19.75
N SER A 112 -5.89 -5.99 -18.90
CA SER A 112 -6.54 -6.67 -17.77
C SER A 112 -7.17 -5.68 -16.78
N LEU A 113 -6.52 -4.54 -16.53
CA LEU A 113 -7.07 -3.47 -15.69
C LEU A 113 -8.26 -2.77 -16.36
N GLU A 114 -8.16 -2.47 -17.65
CA GLU A 114 -9.25 -1.86 -18.44
C GLU A 114 -10.50 -2.74 -18.52
N GLU A 115 -10.33 -4.06 -18.66
CA GLU A 115 -11.44 -5.04 -18.62
C GLU A 115 -12.18 -5.04 -17.27
N MET A 116 -11.52 -4.54 -16.22
CA MET A 116 -12.08 -4.34 -14.88
C MET A 116 -12.49 -2.89 -14.62
N GLU A 117 -12.70 -2.11 -15.68
CA GLU A 117 -13.16 -0.72 -15.65
C GLU A 117 -12.18 0.27 -14.99
N TRP A 118 -10.91 -0.11 -14.82
CA TRP A 118 -9.88 0.86 -14.49
C TRP A 118 -9.59 1.75 -15.69
N THR A 119 -9.43 3.04 -15.44
CA THR A 119 -9.14 4.02 -16.49
C THR A 119 -7.90 4.81 -16.15
N PHE A 120 -7.14 5.18 -17.18
CA PHE A 120 -5.84 5.83 -17.07
C PHE A 120 -5.79 7.01 -18.04
N ASP A 121 -5.15 8.11 -17.64
CA ASP A 121 -4.89 9.23 -18.53
C ASP A 121 -3.47 9.11 -19.07
N PHE A 122 -3.35 8.98 -20.39
CA PHE A 122 -2.09 8.90 -21.10
C PHE A 122 -1.73 10.21 -21.81
N SER A 123 -2.51 11.27 -21.60
CA SER A 123 -2.40 12.55 -22.34
C SER A 123 -1.25 13.44 -21.84
N GLU A 124 -0.53 13.07 -20.79
CA GLU A 124 0.61 13.84 -20.27
C GLU A 124 1.92 13.67 -21.07
N ILE A 125 1.87 13.05 -22.26
CA ILE A 125 3.05 12.70 -23.06
C ILE A 125 3.42 13.79 -24.11
N ASP A 126 2.55 14.77 -24.38
CA ASP A 126 2.78 15.82 -25.39
C ASP A 126 2.89 17.25 -24.82
N ASN A 127 3.89 17.53 -23.96
CA ASN A 127 4.38 18.91 -23.73
C ASN A 127 5.88 18.97 -23.48
#